data_AF-W2JZ47-F1
#
_entry.id   AF-W2JZ47-F1
#
_cell.length_a   1.000
_cell.length_b   1.000
_cell.length_c   1.000
_cell.angle_alpha   90.00
_cell.angle_beta   90.00
_cell.angle_gamma   90.00
#
_symmetry.space_group_name_H-M   'P 1'
#
loop_
_entity.id
_entity.type
_entity.pdbx_description
1 polymer ?
#
loop_
_entity_poly.entity_id
_entity_poly.type
_entity_poly.pdbx_seq_one_letter_code
_entity_poly.pdbx_strand_id
1 'polypeptide(L)' 'SCAGGLPTSKFGTTYDDTFYLTGLNHMDTTFRNGDALVVNSQKPVKWFECLL' A
#
# COMPACT_ATOMS: atom_id res chain seq x y z
N SER A 1 10.13 -4.26 -8.84
CA SER A 1 9.83 -3.07 -8.00
C SER A 1 9.73 -1.87 -8.93
N CYS A 2 8.60 -1.16 -8.93
CA CYS A 2 8.31 -0.08 -9.88
C CYS A 2 8.84 1.30 -9.43
N ALA A 3 9.85 1.35 -8.55
CA ALA A 3 10.32 2.60 -7.95
C ALA A 3 11.01 3.58 -8.93
N GLY A 4 11.41 3.14 -10.13
CA GLY A 4 11.79 4.02 -11.23
C GLY A 4 12.84 5.10 -10.91
N GLY A 5 13.87 4.78 -10.11
CA GLY A 5 14.92 5.75 -9.74
C GLY A 5 14.52 6.80 -8.70
N LEU A 6 13.34 6.68 -8.09
CA LEU A 6 12.92 7.54 -6.99
C LEU A 6 13.67 7.18 -5.69
N PRO A 7 14.15 8.17 -4.91
CA PRO A 7 14.78 7.92 -3.61
C PRO A 7 13.75 7.37 -2.62
N THR A 8 14.20 6.47 -1.75
CA THR A 8 13.34 5.82 -0.73
C THR A 8 12.69 6.80 0.24
N SER A 9 13.32 7.96 0.49
CA SER A 9 12.78 9.02 1.35
C SER A 9 11.50 9.67 0.81
N LYS A 10 11.17 9.47 -0.47
CA LYS A 10 9.91 9.94 -1.05
C LYS A 10 8.73 9.02 -0.74
N PHE A 11 8.99 7.80 -0.29
CA PHE A 11 7.94 6.82 -0.06
C PHE A 11 7.41 6.91 1.37
N GLY A 12 6.08 6.87 1.49
CA GLY A 12 5.38 6.83 2.76
C GLY A 12 4.67 5.48 2.98
N THR A 13 4.17 5.24 4.18
CA THR A 13 3.54 3.97 4.58
C THR A 13 2.05 4.07 4.82
N THR A 14 1.42 5.17 4.42
CA THR A 14 -0.03 5.38 4.47
C THR A 14 -0.60 5.32 3.06
N TYR A 15 -1.77 4.71 2.92
CA TYR A 15 -2.40 4.43 1.63
C TYR A 15 -2.71 5.69 0.79
N ASP A 16 -2.74 6.87 1.41
CA ASP A 16 -2.93 8.17 0.77
C ASP A 16 -1.61 8.88 0.40
N ASP A 17 -0.45 8.29 0.69
CA ASP A 17 0.85 8.79 0.23
C ASP A 17 0.99 8.63 -1.29
N THR A 18 1.45 9.69 -1.98
CA THR A 18 1.67 9.67 -3.45
C THR A 18 2.59 8.53 -3.90
N PHE A 19 3.63 8.26 -3.11
CA PHE A 19 4.52 7.11 -3.31
C PHE A 19 4.32 6.13 -2.16
N TYR A 20 3.16 5.48 -2.15
CA TYR A 20 2.84 4.51 -1.11
C TYR A 20 3.72 3.25 -1.20
N LEU A 21 4.44 2.96 -0.11
CA LEU A 21 5.17 1.73 0.10
C LEU A 21 4.28 0.74 0.86
N THR A 22 3.62 -0.10 0.08
CA THR A 22 2.76 -1.15 0.60
C THR A 22 3.56 -2.21 1.37
N GLY A 23 2.99 -2.69 2.48
CA GLY A 23 3.44 -3.85 3.25
C GLY A 23 2.59 -5.10 3.01
N LEU A 24 1.80 -5.12 1.93
CA LEU A 24 0.89 -6.21 1.60
C LEU A 24 1.63 -7.47 1.17
N ASN A 25 1.19 -8.61 1.68
CA ASN A 25 1.62 -9.92 1.21
C ASN A 25 0.62 -10.50 0.19
N HIS A 26 0.94 -11.68 -0.35
CA HIS A 26 0.10 -12.37 -1.34
C HIS A 26 -1.34 -12.62 -0.86
N MET A 27 -1.53 -12.95 0.43
CA MET A 27 -2.87 -13.16 0.98
C MET A 27 -3.67 -11.86 1.10
N ASP A 28 -3.04 -10.76 1.50
CA ASP A 28 -3.71 -9.46 1.58
C ASP A 28 -4.23 -9.02 0.20
N THR A 29 -3.48 -9.31 -0.87
CA THR A 29 -3.88 -9.01 -2.26
C THR A 29 -5.00 -9.89 -2.80
N THR A 30 -5.47 -10.88 -2.03
CA THR A 30 -6.73 -11.60 -2.35
C THR A 30 -7.97 -10.83 -1.93
N PHE A 31 -7.81 -9.73 -1.17
CA PHE A 31 -8.86 -8.87 -0.62
C PHE A 31 -9.85 -9.57 0.33
N ARG A 32 -9.61 -10.84 0.71
CA ARG A 32 -10.55 -11.65 1.51
C ARG A 32 -10.75 -11.12 2.93
N ASN A 33 -9.75 -10.44 3.49
CA ASN A 33 -9.74 -9.99 4.89
C ASN A 33 -9.91 -8.46 5.04
N GLY A 34 -9.97 -7.72 3.93
CA GLY A 34 -10.07 -6.25 3.97
C GLY A 34 -8.83 -5.55 4.53
N ASP A 35 -9.03 -4.35 5.06
CA ASP A 35 -7.97 -3.50 5.59
C ASP A 35 -7.58 -3.84 7.03
N ALA A 36 -6.28 -3.83 7.33
CA ALA A 36 -5.81 -3.89 8.70
C ALA A 36 -6.33 -2.68 9.50
N LEU A 37 -6.74 -2.92 10.74
CA LEU A 37 -7.29 -1.86 11.60
C LEU A 37 -6.23 -0.85 12.04
N VAL A 38 -5.00 -1.31 12.30
CA VAL A 38 -3.93 -0.50 12.91
C VAL A 38 -2.77 -0.24 11.94
N VAL A 39 -2.44 -1.18 11.06
CA VAL A 39 -1.28 -1.09 10.17
C VAL A 39 -1.65 -0.40 8.87
N ASN A 40 -1.21 0.85 8.70
CA ASN A 40 -1.54 1.65 7.51
C ASN A 40 -0.96 1.11 6.21
N SER A 41 0.19 0.44 6.26
CA SER A 41 0.81 -0.21 5.11
C SER A 41 0.13 -1.52 4.69
N GLN A 42 -0.85 -2.01 5.46
CA GLN A 42 -1.59 -3.25 5.22
C GLN A 42 -3.08 -2.97 5.00
N LYS A 43 -3.37 -2.04 4.08
CA LYS A 43 -4.74 -1.68 3.69
C LYS A 43 -4.96 -1.96 2.20
N PRO A 44 -5.20 -3.22 1.78
CA PRO A 44 -5.33 -3.58 0.36
C PRO A 44 -6.54 -2.92 -0.31
N VAL A 45 -7.67 -2.76 0.39
CA VAL A 45 -8.89 -2.19 -0.20
C VAL A 45 -8.67 -0.70 -0.46
N LYS A 46 -8.17 0.04 0.54
CA LYS A 46 -7.83 1.47 0.35
C LYS A 46 -6.79 1.69 -0.73
N TRP A 47 -5.74 0.87 -0.76
CA TRP A 47 -4.73 0.95 -1.82
C TRP A 47 -5.34 0.78 -3.22
N PHE A 48 -6.25 -0.17 -3.39
CA PHE A 48 -6.91 -0.40 -4.68
C PHE A 48 -7.90 0.74 -5.04
N GLU A 49 -8.65 1.27 -4.06
CA GLU A 49 -9.53 2.43 -4.26
C GLU A 49 -8.77 3.68 -4.72
N CYS A 50 -7.56 3.93 -4.19
CA CYS A 50 -6.74 5.07 -4.59
C CYS A 50 -6.07 4.92 -5.97
N LEU A 51 -6.10 3.71 -6.55
CA LEU A 51 -5.55 3.43 -7.88
C LEU A 51 -6.59 3.66 -9.00
N LEU A 52 -7.89 3.62 -8.68
CA LEU A 52 -9.02 3.79 -9.60
C LEU A 52 -9.52 5.25 -9.64
#